data_AF-A0A5C8IY34-F1
#
_entry.id   AF-A0A5C8IY34-F1
#
_cell.length_a   1.000
_cell.length_b   1.000
_cell.length_c   1.000
_cell.angle_alpha   90.00
_cell.angle_beta   90.00
_cell.angle_gamma   90.00
#
_symmetry.space_group_name_H-M   'P 1'
#
loop_
_entity.id
_entity.type
_entity.pdbx_description
1 polymer ?
#
loop_
_entity_poly.entity_id
_entity_poly.type
_entity_poly.pdbx_seq_one_letter_code
_entity_poly.pdbx_strand_id
1 'polypeptide(L)'
;MNGIHHQLAIRAPRERVYQMIAEPALIGRWWGEQSVAETPEGTVLSHQAGPYGTVRLRVLEQTPGERVVWACIGDYPPDNPASAWVGTEFVFTLSDDANSGAAMVERAVSAQPIDPLTTLDFRQPGYDLNGRFAGFNNHAWALVLQSLKQVCEAAPPESAR
;
A
#
# COMPACT_ATOMS: atom_id res chain seq x y z
N MET A 1 17.59 0.78 11.40
CA MET A 1 16.19 0.91 10.95
C MET A 1 15.81 -0.44 10.35
N ASN A 2 15.01 -1.23 11.05
CA ASN A 2 14.62 -2.58 10.66
C ASN A 2 13.11 -2.61 10.38
N GLY A 3 12.69 -3.43 9.43
CA GLY A 3 11.30 -3.55 9.00
C GLY A 3 11.20 -3.82 7.50
N ILE A 4 9.99 -3.98 6.98
CA ILE A 4 9.78 -4.19 5.55
C ILE A 4 9.91 -2.84 4.82
N HIS A 5 10.59 -2.83 3.68
CA HIS A 5 10.74 -1.67 2.80
C HIS A 5 10.58 -2.11 1.34
N HIS A 6 9.66 -1.47 0.63
CA HIS A 6 9.47 -1.62 -0.81
C HIS A 6 9.46 -0.24 -1.45
N GLN A 7 9.98 -0.15 -2.68
CA GLN A 7 9.94 1.09 -3.46
C GLN A 7 9.49 0.78 -4.89
N LEU A 8 8.52 1.56 -5.38
CA LEU A 8 7.92 1.39 -6.70
C LEU A 8 7.93 2.72 -7.44
N ALA A 9 8.16 2.66 -8.76
CA ALA A 9 7.90 3.77 -9.67
C ALA A 9 6.61 3.45 -10.42
N ILE A 10 5.64 4.37 -10.40
CA ILE A 10 4.30 4.17 -10.94
C ILE A 10 4.05 5.22 -12.03
N ARG A 11 3.74 4.78 -13.24
CA ARG A 11 3.46 5.63 -14.42
C ARG A 11 2.07 6.26 -14.34
N ALA A 12 1.86 7.08 -13.32
CA ALA A 12 0.61 7.75 -13.03
C ALA A 12 0.87 9.09 -12.32
N PRO A 13 -0.05 10.06 -12.42
CA PRO A 13 0.01 11.29 -11.62
C PRO A 13 0.00 10.97 -10.12
N ARG A 14 0.76 11.74 -9.33
CA ARG A 14 0.84 11.59 -7.87
C ARG A 14 -0.52 11.61 -7.18
N GLU A 15 -1.42 12.48 -7.63
CA GLU A 15 -2.79 12.56 -7.14
C GLU A 15 -3.54 11.24 -7.30
N ARG A 16 -3.42 10.59 -8.46
CA ARG A 16 -4.06 9.28 -8.71
C ARG A 16 -3.51 8.20 -7.77
N VAL A 17 -2.20 8.19 -7.56
CA VAL A 17 -1.57 7.23 -6.63
C VAL A 17 -2.04 7.49 -5.20
N TYR A 18 -2.11 8.76 -4.78
CA TYR A 18 -2.63 9.15 -3.48
C TYR A 18 -4.07 8.67 -3.26
N GLN A 19 -4.97 8.94 -4.20
CA GLN A 19 -6.37 8.50 -4.12
C GLN A 19 -6.48 6.98 -3.96
N MET A 20 -5.66 6.21 -4.69
CA MET A 20 -5.64 4.75 -4.60
C MET A 20 -5.22 4.19 -3.24
N ILE A 21 -4.44 4.96 -2.46
CA ILE A 21 -4.01 4.57 -1.10
C ILE A 21 -4.76 5.31 0.00
N ALA A 22 -5.63 6.28 -0.30
CA ALA A 22 -6.35 7.06 0.71
C ALA A 22 -7.86 6.74 0.71
N GLU A 23 -8.43 6.45 -0.46
CA GLU A 23 -9.88 6.31 -0.62
C GLU A 23 -10.31 4.83 -0.50
N PRO A 24 -11.21 4.48 0.45
CA PRO A 24 -11.61 3.09 0.68
C PRO A 24 -12.14 2.37 -0.57
N ALA A 25 -12.94 3.06 -1.39
CA ALA A 25 -13.47 2.51 -2.64
C ALA A 25 -12.37 2.18 -3.66
N LEU A 26 -11.28 2.95 -3.68
CA LEU A 26 -10.17 2.73 -4.60
C LEU A 26 -9.16 1.70 -4.07
N ILE A 27 -8.96 1.65 -2.74
CA ILE A 27 -8.22 0.56 -2.08
C ILE A 27 -8.85 -0.80 -2.43
N GLY A 28 -10.19 -0.82 -2.51
CA GLY A 28 -11.02 -1.90 -3.04
C GLY A 28 -10.49 -2.58 -4.31
N ARG A 29 -9.85 -1.80 -5.18
CA ARG A 29 -9.47 -2.23 -6.53
C ARG A 29 -8.17 -3.02 -6.59
N TRP A 30 -7.32 -2.95 -5.56
CA TRP A 30 -6.00 -3.59 -5.59
C TRP A 30 -5.72 -4.51 -4.38
N TRP A 31 -6.41 -4.33 -3.25
CA TRP A 31 -6.16 -5.14 -2.04
C TRP A 31 -7.38 -5.93 -1.53
N GLY A 32 -8.59 -5.52 -1.89
CA GLY A 32 -9.85 -6.13 -1.46
C GLY A 32 -10.87 -5.07 -1.07
N GLU A 33 -12.17 -5.39 -1.21
CA GLU A 33 -13.26 -4.46 -0.91
C GLU A 33 -13.23 -3.98 0.56
N GLN A 34 -13.19 -2.67 0.76
CA GLN A 34 -13.07 -2.07 2.08
C GLN A 34 -14.44 -1.74 2.68
N SER A 35 -14.69 -2.24 3.88
CA SER A 35 -15.71 -1.70 4.80
C SER A 35 -15.10 -0.60 5.66
N VAL A 36 -15.85 0.48 5.87
CA VAL A 36 -15.43 1.65 6.66
C VAL A 36 -16.29 1.75 7.91
N ALA A 37 -15.65 1.93 9.07
CA ALA A 37 -16.32 2.18 10.33
C ALA A 37 -15.68 3.36 11.06
N GLU A 38 -16.49 4.31 11.50
CA GLU A 38 -16.05 5.39 12.38
C GLU A 38 -16.07 4.89 13.83
N THR A 39 -14.94 5.04 14.51
CA THR A 39 -14.78 4.60 15.91
C THR A 39 -14.28 5.76 16.77
N PRO A 40 -14.38 5.68 18.11
CA PRO A 40 -13.80 6.69 18.99
C PRO A 40 -12.29 6.91 18.80
N GLU A 41 -11.59 5.93 18.20
CA GLU A 41 -10.16 5.98 17.95
C GLU A 41 -9.82 6.43 16.52
N GLY A 42 -10.83 6.76 15.70
CA GLY A 42 -10.69 7.18 14.30
C GLY A 42 -11.32 6.22 13.29
N THR A 43 -11.13 6.51 12.01
CA THR A 43 -11.64 5.70 10.89
C THR A 43 -10.92 4.36 10.82
N VAL A 44 -11.68 3.27 10.76
CA VAL A 44 -11.18 1.91 10.58
C VAL A 44 -11.62 1.36 9.23
N LEU A 45 -10.63 0.92 8.45
CA LEU A 45 -10.80 0.16 7.22
C LEU A 45 -10.72 -1.33 7.52
N SER A 46 -11.49 -2.14 6.81
CA SER A 46 -11.41 -3.59 6.94
C SER A 46 -11.80 -4.32 5.67
N HIS A 47 -11.21 -5.49 5.44
CA HIS A 47 -11.53 -6.35 4.31
C HIS A 47 -11.33 -7.82 4.67
N GLN A 48 -12.00 -8.72 3.95
CA GLN A 48 -11.81 -10.17 4.11
C GLN A 48 -10.54 -10.64 3.40
N ALA A 49 -9.62 -11.24 4.14
CA ALA A 49 -8.40 -11.87 3.62
C ALA A 49 -8.59 -13.39 3.40
N GLY A 50 -9.71 -13.75 2.76
CA GLY A 50 -10.07 -15.15 2.49
C GLY A 50 -10.21 -15.98 3.78
N PRO A 51 -9.60 -17.18 3.86
CA PRO A 51 -9.76 -18.07 5.03
C PRO A 51 -9.06 -17.54 6.28
N TYR A 52 -8.27 -16.48 6.18
CA TYR A 52 -7.49 -15.90 7.27
C TYR A 52 -8.24 -14.81 8.03
N GLY A 53 -9.55 -14.63 7.76
CA GLY A 53 -10.41 -13.70 8.47
C GLY A 53 -10.26 -12.25 7.99
N THR A 54 -10.62 -11.30 8.86
CA THR A 54 -10.74 -9.89 8.50
C THR A 54 -9.50 -9.10 8.90
N VAL A 55 -8.85 -8.46 7.93
CA VAL A 55 -7.80 -7.46 8.20
C VAL A 55 -8.47 -6.17 8.66
N ARG A 56 -7.99 -5.57 9.75
CA ARG A 56 -8.47 -4.28 10.27
C ARG A 56 -7.33 -3.28 10.39
N LEU A 57 -7.58 -2.06 9.90
CA LEU A 57 -6.59 -1.00 9.79
C LEU A 57 -7.18 0.30 10.29
N ARG A 58 -6.55 0.92 11.29
CA ARG A 58 -6.91 2.28 11.71
C ARG A 58 -6.14 3.28 10.86
N VAL A 59 -6.82 4.27 10.31
CA VAL A 59 -6.16 5.39 9.61
C VAL A 59 -5.53 6.29 10.67
N LEU A 60 -4.20 6.47 10.59
CA LEU A 60 -3.44 7.34 11.50
C LEU A 60 -3.14 8.70 10.86
N GLU A 61 -2.86 8.72 9.55
CA GLU A 61 -2.49 9.92 8.82
C GLU A 61 -3.00 9.87 7.38
N GLN A 62 -3.49 11.01 6.89
CA GLN A 62 -3.72 11.28 5.47
C GLN A 62 -3.25 12.71 5.18
N THR A 63 -2.09 12.83 4.54
CA THR A 63 -1.52 14.10 4.08
C THR A 63 -1.68 14.16 2.56
N PRO A 64 -2.61 14.99 2.03
CA PRO A 64 -3.00 15.00 0.62
C PRO A 64 -1.81 15.05 -0.36
N GLY A 65 -1.74 14.07 -1.25
CA GLY A 65 -0.69 13.98 -2.28
C GLY A 65 0.68 13.55 -1.77
N GLU A 66 0.87 13.31 -0.48
CA GLU A 66 2.18 13.06 0.11
C GLU A 66 2.26 11.75 0.89
N ARG A 67 1.34 11.50 1.82
CA ARG A 67 1.55 10.45 2.82
C ARG A 67 0.24 9.85 3.35
N VAL A 68 0.25 8.53 3.54
CA VAL A 68 -0.81 7.81 4.25
C VAL A 68 -0.19 6.83 5.23
N VAL A 69 -0.75 6.76 6.44
CA VAL A 69 -0.32 5.81 7.48
C VAL A 69 -1.52 5.06 8.02
N TRP A 70 -1.42 3.74 8.05
CA TRP A 70 -2.38 2.86 8.69
C TRP A 70 -1.73 2.05 9.80
N ALA A 71 -2.41 1.86 10.93
CA ALA A 71 -2.01 0.90 11.96
C ALA A 71 -2.82 -0.39 11.80
N CYS A 72 -2.13 -1.53 11.73
CA CYS A 72 -2.82 -2.81 11.79
C CYS A 72 -3.26 -3.11 13.21
N ILE A 73 -4.56 -3.35 13.36
CA ILE A 73 -5.23 -3.65 14.63
C ILE A 73 -5.97 -4.97 14.52
N GLY A 74 -6.25 -5.58 15.66
CA GLY A 74 -7.02 -6.82 15.72
C GLY A 74 -6.42 -7.79 16.71
N ASP A 75 -7.08 -8.93 16.83
CA ASP A 75 -6.64 -10.06 17.63
C ASP A 75 -6.68 -11.28 16.70
N TYR A 76 -5.50 -11.70 16.25
CA TYR A 76 -5.35 -12.81 15.31
C TYR A 76 -4.71 -13.99 16.03
N PRO A 77 -5.19 -15.23 15.76
CA PRO A 77 -4.49 -16.43 16.18
C PRO A 77 -3.02 -16.37 15.78
N PRO A 78 -2.08 -16.89 16.60
CA PRO A 78 -0.66 -16.79 16.29
C PRO A 78 -0.34 -17.33 14.89
N ASP A 79 -0.96 -18.44 14.47
CA ASP A 79 -0.77 -19.10 13.17
C ASP A 79 -1.30 -18.33 11.96
N ASN A 80 -1.95 -17.18 12.18
CA ASN A 80 -2.34 -16.25 11.14
C ASN A 80 -1.18 -15.27 10.79
N PRO A 81 -0.81 -15.08 9.50
CA PRO A 81 0.22 -14.12 9.10
C PRO A 81 -0.05 -12.67 9.54
N ALA A 82 -1.32 -12.29 9.67
CA ALA A 82 -1.72 -10.95 10.13
C ALA A 82 -1.38 -10.71 11.60
N SER A 83 -1.18 -11.76 12.42
CA SER A 83 -0.72 -11.61 13.81
C SER A 83 0.62 -10.88 13.90
N ALA A 84 1.50 -11.04 12.91
CA ALA A 84 2.79 -10.35 12.84
C ALA A 84 2.66 -8.88 12.40
N TRP A 85 1.49 -8.43 11.95
CA TRP A 85 1.24 -7.05 11.58
C TRP A 85 0.65 -6.23 12.72
N VAL A 86 -0.03 -6.86 13.68
CA VAL A 86 -0.70 -6.15 14.79
C VAL A 86 0.31 -5.26 15.53
N GLY A 87 -0.07 -3.99 15.72
CA GLY A 87 0.77 -3.01 16.40
C GLY A 87 1.88 -2.41 15.52
N THR A 88 1.98 -2.81 14.25
CA THR A 88 2.86 -2.16 13.26
C THR A 88 2.09 -1.16 12.40
N GLU A 89 2.83 -0.27 11.75
CA GLU A 89 2.29 0.74 10.83
C GLU A 89 2.63 0.41 9.38
N PHE A 90 1.69 0.65 8.47
CA PHE A 90 1.85 0.58 7.03
C PHE A 90 1.98 2.02 6.54
N VAL A 91 3.18 2.39 6.11
CA VAL A 91 3.57 3.75 5.81
C VAL A 91 3.79 3.90 4.32
N PHE A 92 2.98 4.72 3.66
CA PHE A 92 3.08 5.04 2.24
C PHE A 92 3.52 6.50 2.09
N THR A 93 4.64 6.73 1.41
CA THR A 93 5.13 8.08 1.10
C THR A 93 5.28 8.23 -0.42
N LEU A 94 4.75 9.32 -0.96
CA LEU A 94 4.75 9.62 -2.37
C LEU A 94 5.73 10.76 -2.67
N SER A 95 6.45 10.66 -3.77
CA SER A 95 7.30 11.75 -4.26
C SER A 95 7.42 11.69 -5.78
N ASP A 96 7.69 12.84 -6.40
CA ASP A 96 8.05 12.92 -7.81
C ASP A 96 9.59 12.84 -7.99
N ASP A 97 10.29 12.25 -7.01
CA ASP A 97 11.75 12.14 -7.04
C ASP A 97 12.20 11.24 -8.19
N ALA A 98 12.72 11.87 -9.24
CA ALA A 98 13.26 11.20 -10.42
C ALA A 98 14.53 10.40 -10.11
N ASN A 99 15.17 10.62 -8.95
CA ASN A 99 16.39 9.94 -8.53
C ASN A 99 16.14 8.81 -7.53
N SER A 100 14.88 8.47 -7.22
CA SER A 100 14.59 7.25 -6.47
C SER A 100 15.11 6.03 -7.24
N GLY A 101 15.56 4.99 -6.53
CA GLY A 101 16.12 3.80 -7.18
C GLY A 101 15.10 3.14 -8.13
N ALA A 102 13.83 3.11 -7.75
CA ALA A 102 12.77 2.62 -8.62
C ALA A 102 12.57 3.51 -9.85
N ALA A 103 12.57 4.84 -9.70
CA ALA A 103 12.39 5.76 -10.83
C ALA A 103 13.57 5.71 -11.81
N MET A 104 14.80 5.57 -11.30
CA MET A 104 16.00 5.40 -12.11
C MET A 104 15.91 4.15 -12.99
N VAL A 105 15.57 3.01 -12.39
CA VAL A 105 15.44 1.74 -13.13
C VAL A 105 14.30 1.82 -14.15
N GLU A 106 13.14 2.35 -13.75
CA GLU A 106 11.97 2.48 -14.62
C GLU A 106 12.26 3.35 -15.85
N ARG A 107 13.01 4.45 -15.67
CA ARG A 107 13.45 5.32 -16.78
C ARG A 107 14.49 4.63 -17.65
N ALA A 108 15.44 3.89 -17.08
CA ALA A 108 16.52 3.23 -17.81
C ALA A 108 16.01 2.13 -18.77
N VAL A 109 14.89 1.50 -18.46
CA VAL A 109 14.28 0.44 -19.29
C VAL A 109 13.27 0.97 -20.31
N SER A 110 12.99 2.29 -20.32
CA SER A 110 12.04 2.91 -21.25
C SER A 110 12.76 3.65 -22.37
N ALA A 111 12.34 3.40 -23.61
CA ALA A 111 12.86 4.13 -24.77
C ALA A 111 12.30 5.56 -24.90
N GLN A 112 11.19 5.86 -24.22
CA GLN A 112 10.53 7.16 -24.24
C GLN A 112 10.51 7.80 -22.85
N PRO A 113 10.52 9.14 -22.74
CA PRO A 113 10.30 9.82 -21.47
C PRO A 113 9.01 9.35 -20.81
N ILE A 114 9.09 9.07 -19.50
CA ILE A 114 7.94 8.71 -18.68
C ILE A 114 7.51 9.96 -17.91
N ASP A 115 6.33 10.45 -18.22
CA ASP A 115 5.65 11.54 -17.52
C ASP A 115 4.14 11.34 -17.68
N PRO A 116 3.35 11.22 -16.59
CA PRO A 116 3.75 11.31 -15.18
C PRO A 116 4.43 10.05 -14.63
N LEU A 117 5.33 10.24 -13.65
CA LEU A 117 5.96 9.17 -12.89
C LEU A 117 6.04 9.52 -11.39
N THR A 118 5.38 8.72 -10.56
CA THR A 118 5.36 8.88 -9.09
C THR A 118 6.16 7.75 -8.44
N THR A 119 7.02 8.08 -7.48
CA THR A 119 7.65 7.10 -6.59
C THR A 119 6.76 6.87 -5.37
N LEU A 120 6.47 5.60 -5.07
CA LEU A 120 5.86 5.16 -3.82
C LEU A 120 6.92 4.43 -2.97
N ASP A 121 7.21 4.97 -1.79
CA ASP A 121 8.05 4.34 -0.76
C ASP A 121 7.13 3.76 0.32
N PHE A 122 7.09 2.43 0.39
CA PHE A 122 6.32 1.68 1.38
C PHE A 122 7.23 1.19 2.51
N ARG A 123 6.85 1.45 3.76
CA ARG A 123 7.57 0.98 4.94
C ARG A 123 6.64 0.35 5.96
N GLN A 124 7.13 -0.69 6.62
CA GLN A 124 6.54 -1.25 7.82
C GLN A 124 7.59 -1.26 8.94
N PRO A 125 7.83 -0.09 9.60
CA PRO A 125 8.89 0.04 10.58
C PRO A 125 8.63 -0.86 11.80
N GLY A 126 9.70 -1.42 12.38
CA GLY A 126 9.60 -2.26 13.57
C GLY A 126 9.06 -3.67 13.32
N TYR A 127 8.68 -4.02 12.08
CA TYR A 127 8.31 -5.39 11.73
C TYR A 127 9.49 -6.36 11.96
N ASP A 128 9.22 -7.48 12.63
CA ASP A 128 10.23 -8.51 12.91
C ASP A 128 10.58 -9.30 11.64
N LEU A 129 11.73 -8.97 11.05
CA LEU A 129 12.25 -9.63 9.85
C LEU A 129 12.80 -11.04 10.11
N ASN A 130 12.91 -11.47 11.37
CA ASN A 130 13.33 -12.83 11.73
C ASN A 130 12.14 -13.72 12.13
N GLY A 131 10.93 -13.15 12.18
CA GLY A 131 9.71 -13.87 12.52
C GLY A 131 9.35 -14.92 11.47
N ARG A 132 8.63 -15.96 11.86
CA ARG A 132 8.28 -17.09 10.96
C ARG A 132 7.52 -16.67 9.69
N PHE A 133 6.80 -15.54 9.74
CA PHE A 133 6.05 -15.01 8.61
C PHE A 133 6.83 -13.97 7.81
N ALA A 134 8.06 -13.61 8.21
CA ALA A 134 8.76 -12.49 7.63
C ALA A 134 9.00 -12.63 6.12
N GLY A 135 9.48 -13.80 5.68
CA GLY A 135 9.67 -14.09 4.27
C GLY A 135 8.36 -14.05 3.47
N PHE A 136 7.29 -14.62 4.04
CA PHE A 136 5.97 -14.63 3.43
C PHE A 136 5.37 -13.21 3.33
N ASN A 137 5.29 -12.47 4.43
CA ASN A 137 4.70 -11.13 4.47
C ASN A 137 5.51 -10.13 3.63
N ASN A 138 6.84 -10.24 3.60
CA ASN A 138 7.66 -9.41 2.72
C ASN A 138 7.34 -9.66 1.23
N HIS A 139 7.20 -10.93 0.84
CA HIS A 139 6.79 -11.29 -0.52
C HIS A 139 5.35 -10.87 -0.83
N ALA A 140 4.42 -11.08 0.10
CA ALA A 140 3.03 -10.69 -0.04
C ALA A 140 2.88 -9.18 -0.28
N TRP A 141 3.64 -8.34 0.45
CA TRP A 141 3.67 -6.91 0.21
C TRP A 141 4.13 -6.55 -1.21
N ALA A 142 5.16 -7.22 -1.74
CA ALA A 142 5.59 -6.99 -3.12
C ALA A 142 4.46 -7.27 -4.12
N LEU A 143 3.71 -8.37 -3.95
CA LEU A 143 2.58 -8.72 -4.82
C LEU A 143 1.42 -7.72 -4.70
N VAL A 144 1.08 -7.32 -3.49
CA VAL A 144 0.01 -6.36 -3.21
C VAL A 144 0.34 -4.98 -3.80
N LEU A 145 1.58 -4.50 -3.63
CA LEU A 145 2.03 -3.22 -4.20
C LEU A 145 2.15 -3.29 -5.72
N GLN A 146 2.48 -4.45 -6.29
CA GLN A 146 2.45 -4.67 -7.74
C GLN A 146 1.02 -4.57 -8.30
N SER A 147 0.03 -5.09 -7.58
CA SER A 147 -1.40 -4.91 -7.92
C SER A 147 -1.78 -3.42 -7.93
N LEU A 148 -1.39 -2.67 -6.89
CA LEU A 148 -1.58 -1.21 -6.84
C LEU A 148 -0.97 -0.51 -8.07
N LYS A 149 0.30 -0.81 -8.41
CA LYS A 149 0.95 -0.24 -9.60
C LYS A 149 0.15 -0.53 -10.87
N GLN A 150 -0.30 -1.77 -11.08
CA GLN A 150 -1.08 -2.15 -12.26
C GLN A 150 -2.40 -1.38 -12.38
N VAL A 151 -3.15 -1.23 -11.28
CA VAL A 151 -4.42 -0.50 -11.30
C VAL A 151 -4.19 1.01 -11.49
N CYS A 152 -3.11 1.57 -10.93
CA CYS A 152 -2.72 2.96 -11.17
C CYS A 152 -2.39 3.21 -12.65
N GLU A 153 -1.67 2.29 -13.30
CA GLU A 153 -1.22 2.44 -14.69
C GLU A 153 -2.27 2.05 -15.73
N ALA A 154 -3.29 1.29 -15.34
CA ALA A 154 -4.42 1.00 -16.21
C ALA A 154 -5.20 2.29 -16.54
N ALA A 155 -5.58 2.43 -17.81
CA ALA A 155 -6.48 3.49 -18.24
C ALA A 155 -7.74 3.48 -17.36
N PRO A 156 -8.27 4.64 -16.95
CA PRO A 156 -9.58 4.67 -16.31
C PRO A 156 -10.60 3.99 -17.25
N PRO A 157 -11.54 3.19 -16.73
CA PRO A 157 -12.58 2.63 -17.58
C PRO A 157 -13.23 3.77 -18.36
N GLU A 158 -13.35 3.63 -19.69
CA GLU A 158 -14.12 4.54 -20.51
C GLU A 158 -15.48 4.72 -19.83
N SER A 159 -15.79 5.95 -19.44
CA SER A 159 -17.13 6.27 -18.97
C SER A 159 -18.09 5.81 -20.05
N ALA A 160 -18.98 4.86 -19.73
CA ALA A 160 -20.03 4.44 -20.63
C ALA A 160 -20.73 5.71 -21.15
N ARG A 161 -20.56 5.99 -22.44
CA ARG A 161 -21.24 7.06 -23.15
C ARG A 161 -22.73 6.78 -23.24
#